data_AF-A0A2D4N5L7-F1
#
_entry.id   AF-A0A2D4N5L7-F1
#
_cell.length_a   1.000
_cell.length_b   1.000
_cell.length_c   1.000
_cell.angle_alpha   90.00
_cell.angle_beta   90.00
_cell.angle_gamma   90.00
#
_symmetry.space_group_name_H-M   'P 1'
#
loop_
_entity.id
_entity.type
_entity.pdbx_description
1 polymer ?
#
loop_
_entity_poly.entity_id
_entity_poly.type
_entity_poly.pdbx_seq_one_letter_code
_entity_poly.pdbx_strand_id
1 'polypeptide(L)'
;SVTVNSRPEEFLEVELALPRFCTVSTQSMIHFGRSLLGGYCASYMPDLVLHGLSSDEQLKQHLSTELSHTINHPVLDESIAEAVYIIADTDKWTVQVSTSQKKMADNMKLGKDVLVSSLVSSLLQSVLQLYKLNLSADFCIMHLEDRLQEMYHKSTMLSKYLRGQTRVHVKELGVLLGIESNDLPLLASIASTHSPYVAQILL
;
A
#
# COMPACT_ATOMS: atom_id res chain seq x y z
N SER A 1 0.63 44.27 24.49
CA SER A 1 0.77 43.55 23.21
C SER A 1 2.00 42.68 23.29
N VAL A 2 1.85 41.43 23.71
CA VAL A 2 2.94 40.45 23.74
C VAL A 2 2.76 39.59 22.50
N THR A 3 3.66 39.78 21.54
CA THR A 3 3.62 39.13 20.25
C THR A 3 3.97 37.66 20.42
N VAL A 4 2.99 36.80 20.14
CA VAL A 4 3.15 35.35 19.98
C VAL A 4 4.12 35.13 18.83
N ASN A 5 5.23 34.45 19.10
CA ASN A 5 6.11 33.94 18.04
C ASN A 5 6.15 32.41 18.16
N SER A 6 5.05 31.77 17.77
CA SER A 6 5.00 30.32 17.58
C SER A 6 5.68 29.99 16.24
N ARG A 7 6.96 29.64 16.29
CA ARG A 7 7.63 28.99 15.17
C ARG A 7 6.99 27.61 14.95
N PRO A 8 6.69 27.19 13.72
CA PRO A 8 6.28 25.81 13.47
C PRO A 8 7.43 24.89 13.84
N GLU A 9 7.16 23.85 14.63
CA GLU A 9 8.13 22.80 14.93
C GLU A 9 8.62 22.22 13.59
N GLU A 10 9.93 22.32 13.34
CA GLU A 10 10.58 21.60 12.26
C GLU A 10 10.30 20.11 12.50
N PHE A 11 9.55 19.49 11.59
CA PHE A 11 9.39 18.04 11.55
C PHE A 11 10.78 17.44 11.34
N LEU A 12 11.45 17.07 12.44
CA LEU A 12 12.68 16.28 12.42
C LEU A 12 12.34 14.95 11.73
N GLU A 13 12.71 14.83 10.46
CA GLU A 13 12.68 13.58 9.72
C GLU A 13 13.54 12.56 10.48
N VAL A 14 12.88 11.59 11.10
CA VAL A 14 13.57 10.49 11.77
C VAL A 14 13.92 9.48 10.69
N GLU A 15 15.16 9.53 10.20
CA GLU A 15 15.70 8.50 9.34
C GLU A 15 15.93 7.23 10.16
N LEU A 16 15.02 6.26 10.04
CA LEU A 16 15.19 4.94 10.62
C LEU A 16 16.31 4.23 9.85
N ALA A 17 17.36 3.82 10.54
CA ALA A 17 18.38 2.97 9.92
C ALA A 17 17.69 1.75 9.31
N LEU A 18 17.86 1.55 7.99
CA LEU A 18 17.28 0.43 7.27
C LEU A 18 17.66 -0.86 8.02
N PRO A 19 16.68 -1.70 8.41
CA PRO A 19 16.96 -2.98 9.02
C PRO A 19 17.91 -3.76 8.11
N ARG A 20 19.10 -4.12 8.63
CA ARG A 20 19.98 -5.04 7.91
C ARG A 20 19.32 -6.41 7.93
N PHE A 21 18.56 -6.71 6.90
CA PHE A 21 17.87 -7.98 6.74
C PHE A 21 18.88 -9.08 6.36
N CYS A 22 19.52 -9.67 7.37
CA CYS A 22 20.32 -10.88 7.23
C CYS A 22 19.42 -12.12 7.33
N THR A 23 18.86 -12.55 6.20
CA THR A 23 18.19 -13.85 6.11
C THR A 23 19.21 -14.98 6.16
N VAL A 24 19.21 -15.75 7.24
CA VAL A 24 19.87 -17.05 7.30
C VAL A 24 18.85 -18.12 6.89
N SER A 25 18.75 -18.45 5.60
CA SER A 25 18.11 -19.69 5.11
C SER A 25 18.25 -19.88 3.58
N THR A 26 17.97 -21.09 3.09
CA THR A 26 18.36 -21.78 1.84
C THR A 26 18.46 -20.97 0.53
N GLN A 27 19.55 -21.24 -0.20
CA GLN A 27 20.16 -20.39 -1.25
C GLN A 27 19.37 -20.23 -2.57
N SER A 28 18.44 -21.10 -2.98
CA SER A 28 17.97 -21.08 -4.39
C SER A 28 16.73 -20.23 -4.68
N MET A 29 15.76 -20.10 -3.76
CA MET A 29 14.51 -19.34 -4.01
C MET A 29 14.62 -17.83 -3.74
N ILE A 30 15.55 -17.40 -2.88
CA ILE A 30 15.69 -15.98 -2.48
C ILE A 30 16.26 -15.11 -3.61
N HIS A 31 17.01 -15.69 -4.56
CA HIS A 31 17.60 -14.93 -5.66
C HIS A 31 16.54 -14.34 -6.59
N PHE A 32 15.46 -15.07 -6.89
CA PHE A 32 14.44 -14.58 -7.81
C PHE A 32 13.70 -13.36 -7.23
N GLY A 33 13.12 -13.47 -6.03
CA GLY A 33 12.41 -12.36 -5.39
C GLY A 33 13.28 -11.11 -5.20
N ARG A 34 14.56 -11.29 -4.82
CA ARG A 34 15.51 -10.16 -4.71
C ARG A 34 15.89 -9.58 -6.08
N SER A 35 16.01 -10.41 -7.11
CA SER A 35 16.37 -9.95 -8.47
C SER A 35 15.31 -9.06 -9.11
N LEU A 36 14.05 -9.16 -8.65
CA LEU A 36 12.95 -8.31 -9.09
C LEU A 36 12.95 -6.91 -8.46
N LEU A 37 13.83 -6.64 -7.48
CA LEU A 37 14.00 -5.33 -6.84
C LEU A 37 15.19 -4.60 -7.47
N GLY A 38 14.95 -3.69 -8.42
CA GLY A 38 16.03 -3.08 -9.21
C GLY A 38 16.61 -1.77 -8.69
N GLY A 39 16.19 -1.29 -7.52
CA GLY A 39 16.71 -0.04 -6.94
C GLY A 39 16.50 1.14 -7.89
N TYR A 40 17.47 2.05 -7.99
CA TYR A 40 17.38 3.21 -8.89
C TYR A 40 17.88 2.88 -10.30
N CYS A 41 17.00 2.98 -11.28
CA CYS A 41 17.25 2.61 -12.68
C CYS A 41 17.40 3.86 -13.56
N ALA A 42 18.28 3.79 -14.56
CA ALA A 42 18.45 4.86 -15.56
C ALA A 42 17.30 4.94 -16.57
N SER A 43 16.52 3.86 -16.70
CA SER A 43 15.34 3.77 -17.57
C SER A 43 14.29 2.84 -16.98
N TYR A 44 13.04 2.98 -17.45
CA TYR A 44 11.93 2.14 -17.03
C TYR A 44 12.16 0.67 -17.40
N MET A 45 12.04 -0.23 -16.40
CA MET A 45 12.23 -1.67 -16.48
C MET A 45 10.90 -2.37 -16.13
N PRO A 46 10.20 -2.98 -17.09
CA PRO A 46 8.87 -3.54 -16.88
C PRO A 46 8.84 -4.83 -16.06
N ASP A 47 9.94 -5.60 -16.04
CA ASP A 47 10.00 -6.91 -15.37
C ASP A 47 10.28 -6.83 -13.86
N LEU A 48 10.48 -5.62 -13.32
CA LEU A 48 10.79 -5.41 -11.91
C LEU A 48 9.51 -5.13 -11.10
N VAL A 49 9.47 -5.64 -9.87
CA VAL A 49 8.35 -5.38 -8.94
C VAL A 49 8.53 -4.08 -8.16
N LEU A 50 9.76 -3.57 -8.07
CA LEU A 50 10.07 -2.28 -7.47
C LEU A 50 11.35 -1.68 -8.08
N HIS A 51 11.25 -0.44 -8.53
CA HIS A 51 12.38 0.36 -8.97
C HIS A 51 12.07 1.86 -8.84
N GLY A 52 13.11 2.68 -8.74
CA GLY A 52 13.05 4.14 -8.80
C GLY A 52 13.53 4.63 -10.16
N LEU A 53 12.99 5.76 -10.59
CA LEU A 53 13.37 6.43 -11.83
C LEU A 53 13.74 7.88 -11.53
N SER A 54 14.58 8.46 -12.39
CA SER A 54 14.91 9.89 -12.31
C SER A 54 13.75 10.79 -12.74
N SER A 55 12.81 10.27 -13.52
CA SER A 55 11.68 11.03 -14.03
C SER A 55 10.55 10.14 -14.55
N ASP A 56 9.37 10.71 -14.71
CA ASP A 56 8.12 10.01 -15.02
C ASP A 56 7.78 9.93 -16.52
N GLU A 57 8.56 10.54 -17.43
CA GLU A 57 8.18 10.61 -18.84
C GLU A 57 8.18 9.23 -19.51
N GLN A 58 9.19 8.40 -19.21
CA GLN A 58 9.23 7.04 -19.75
C GLN A 58 8.05 6.22 -19.20
N LEU A 59 7.74 6.35 -17.92
CA LEU A 59 6.59 5.67 -17.33
C LEU A 59 5.28 6.11 -18.00
N LYS A 60 5.06 7.42 -18.21
CA LYS A 60 3.87 7.96 -18.91
C LYS A 60 3.68 7.36 -20.29
N GLN A 61 4.77 7.15 -21.02
CA GLN A 61 4.73 6.60 -22.39
C GLN A 61 4.37 5.11 -22.41
N HIS A 62 4.84 4.33 -21.42
CA HIS A 62 4.70 2.87 -21.43
C HIS A 62 3.48 2.37 -20.64
N LEU A 63 3.05 3.09 -19.59
CA LEU A 63 2.09 2.60 -18.59
C LEU A 63 0.80 2.03 -19.19
N SER A 64 0.19 2.71 -20.16
CA SER A 64 -1.06 2.22 -20.79
C SER A 64 -0.84 0.91 -21.57
N THR A 65 0.32 0.79 -22.23
CA THR A 65 0.68 -0.41 -23.00
C THR A 65 0.98 -1.56 -22.04
N GLU A 66 1.72 -1.29 -20.97
CA GLU A 66 2.09 -2.28 -19.95
C GLU A 66 0.86 -2.85 -19.23
N LEU A 67 -0.04 -1.98 -18.74
CA LEU A 67 -1.29 -2.41 -18.11
C LEU A 67 -2.14 -3.32 -19.02
N SER A 68 -2.15 -3.01 -20.32
CA SER A 68 -2.86 -3.83 -21.31
C SER A 68 -2.11 -5.13 -21.62
N HIS A 69 -0.78 -5.08 -21.68
CA HIS A 69 0.07 -6.23 -21.97
C HIS A 69 -0.02 -7.27 -20.85
N THR A 70 0.06 -6.85 -19.58
CA THR A 70 -0.04 -7.74 -18.41
C THR A 70 -1.34 -8.54 -18.40
N ILE A 71 -2.47 -7.94 -18.80
CA ILE A 71 -3.77 -8.66 -18.88
C ILE A 71 -3.80 -9.64 -20.05
N ASN A 72 -3.34 -9.21 -21.22
CA ASN A 72 -3.44 -10.02 -22.44
C ASN A 72 -2.43 -11.16 -22.49
N HIS A 73 -1.31 -11.02 -21.80
CA HIS A 73 -0.22 -11.98 -21.77
C HIS A 73 0.23 -12.23 -20.32
N PRO A 74 -0.59 -12.90 -19.50
CA PRO A 74 -0.23 -13.22 -18.12
C PRO A 74 0.99 -14.14 -18.11
N VAL A 75 1.95 -13.84 -17.24
CA VAL A 75 3.18 -14.63 -17.07
C VAL A 75 2.91 -15.92 -16.29
N LEU A 76 1.84 -15.93 -15.49
CA LEU A 76 1.40 -17.07 -14.69
C LEU A 76 0.21 -17.76 -15.37
N ASP A 77 -0.06 -19.02 -14.99
CA ASP A 77 -1.18 -19.80 -15.54
C ASP A 77 -2.58 -19.28 -15.14
N GLU A 78 -2.64 -18.27 -14.25
CA GLU A 78 -3.88 -17.64 -13.80
C GLU A 78 -4.22 -16.40 -14.63
N SER A 79 -5.49 -16.27 -15.02
CA SER A 79 -5.98 -15.08 -15.72
C SER A 79 -5.96 -13.86 -14.80
N ILE A 80 -5.45 -12.73 -15.31
CA ILE A 80 -5.41 -11.47 -14.57
C ILE A 80 -6.67 -10.65 -14.86
N ALA A 81 -7.52 -10.43 -13.85
CA ALA A 81 -8.75 -9.65 -13.99
C ALA A 81 -8.49 -8.13 -14.07
N GLU A 82 -7.45 -7.66 -13.39
CA GLU A 82 -7.05 -6.26 -13.33
C GLU A 82 -5.54 -6.17 -13.13
N ALA A 83 -4.88 -5.33 -13.93
CA ALA A 83 -3.49 -4.95 -13.70
C ALA A 83 -3.47 -3.59 -13.00
N VAL A 84 -2.67 -3.48 -11.94
CA VAL A 84 -2.60 -2.28 -11.09
C VAL A 84 -1.14 -1.90 -10.86
N TYR A 85 -0.82 -0.62 -11.06
CA TYR A 85 0.49 -0.03 -10.77
C TYR A 85 0.37 0.98 -9.64
N ILE A 86 1.29 0.91 -8.67
CA ILE A 86 1.44 1.89 -7.59
C ILE A 86 2.62 2.79 -7.94
N ILE A 87 2.38 4.09 -7.99
CA ILE A 87 3.34 5.09 -8.43
C ILE A 87 3.53 6.08 -7.27
N ALA A 88 4.74 6.11 -6.72
CA ALA A 88 5.11 7.04 -5.65
C ALA A 88 6.01 8.14 -6.22
N ASP A 89 5.50 9.37 -6.24
CA ASP A 89 6.28 10.57 -6.57
C ASP A 89 6.94 11.07 -5.28
N THR A 90 8.25 10.87 -5.18
CA THR A 90 9.05 11.23 -4.00
C THR A 90 9.33 12.73 -3.91
N ASP A 91 9.19 13.48 -5.00
CA ASP A 91 9.37 14.94 -4.99
C ASP A 91 8.09 15.64 -4.49
N LYS A 92 6.92 15.10 -4.86
CA LYS A 92 5.62 15.63 -4.46
C LYS A 92 5.02 14.96 -3.22
N TRP A 93 5.61 13.87 -2.73
CA TRP A 93 5.10 13.06 -1.62
C TRP A 93 3.70 12.51 -1.88
N THR A 94 3.42 12.13 -3.13
CA THR A 94 2.10 11.63 -3.54
C THR A 94 2.19 10.19 -4.00
N VAL A 95 1.15 9.40 -3.71
CA VAL A 95 0.99 8.04 -4.22
C VAL A 95 -0.25 7.98 -5.09
N GLN A 96 -0.09 7.44 -6.29
CA GLN A 96 -1.17 7.24 -7.23
C GLN A 96 -1.27 5.76 -7.63
N VAL A 97 -2.49 5.34 -7.95
CA VAL A 97 -2.77 3.99 -8.46
C VAL A 97 -3.30 4.10 -9.88
N SER A 98 -2.64 3.41 -10.80
CA SER A 98 -3.09 3.25 -12.19
C SER A 98 -3.65 1.85 -12.41
N THR A 99 -4.74 1.75 -13.15
CA THR A 99 -5.47 0.49 -13.39
C THR A 99 -5.79 0.33 -14.87
N SER A 100 -5.75 -0.91 -15.33
CA SER A 100 -6.16 -1.30 -16.69
C SER A 100 -7.67 -1.16 -16.94
N GLN A 101 -8.53 -1.17 -15.90
CA GLN A 101 -9.99 -1.15 -16.07
C GLN A 101 -10.54 0.24 -16.40
N LYS A 102 -9.79 1.31 -16.12
CA LYS A 102 -10.27 2.68 -16.27
C LYS A 102 -9.40 3.47 -17.23
N LYS A 103 -9.93 3.82 -18.40
CA LYS A 103 -9.29 4.80 -19.29
C LYS A 103 -9.24 6.15 -18.56
N MET A 104 -8.04 6.64 -18.27
CA MET A 104 -7.85 7.98 -17.72
C MET A 104 -8.32 9.01 -18.75
N ALA A 105 -9.20 9.91 -18.32
CA ALA A 105 -9.69 11.01 -19.15
C ALA A 105 -8.70 12.18 -19.20
N ASP A 106 -7.71 12.19 -18.32
CA ASP A 106 -6.71 13.24 -18.20
C ASP A 106 -5.31 12.66 -18.42
N ASN A 107 -4.69 12.99 -19.56
CA ASN A 107 -3.36 12.53 -19.94
C ASN A 107 -2.25 13.10 -19.03
N MET A 108 -2.56 14.03 -18.13
CA MET A 108 -1.57 14.67 -17.27
C MET A 108 -1.30 13.90 -15.98
N LYS A 109 -2.24 13.06 -15.52
CA LYS A 109 -2.08 12.21 -14.33
C LYS A 109 -1.79 10.77 -14.72
N LEU A 110 -0.88 10.13 -13.98
CA LEU A 110 -0.52 8.72 -14.15
C LEU A 110 -1.51 7.76 -13.47
N GLY A 111 -2.22 8.26 -12.45
CA GLY A 111 -2.97 7.46 -11.49
C GLY A 111 -4.09 8.25 -10.82
N LYS A 112 -4.93 7.53 -10.07
CA LYS A 112 -5.82 8.11 -9.07
C LYS A 112 -5.07 8.23 -7.74
N ASP A 113 -5.18 9.38 -7.09
CA ASP A 113 -4.59 9.61 -5.76
C ASP A 113 -5.18 8.64 -4.70
N VAL A 114 -4.31 8.12 -3.82
CA VAL A 114 -4.67 7.13 -2.80
C VAL A 114 -5.01 7.79 -1.47
N LEU A 115 -6.00 7.27 -0.76
CA LEU A 115 -6.35 7.71 0.59
C LEU A 115 -5.37 7.14 1.62
N VAL A 116 -5.06 7.91 2.65
CA VAL A 116 -4.25 7.44 3.78
C VAL A 116 -5.13 6.69 4.78
N SER A 117 -4.77 5.44 5.08
CA SER A 117 -5.43 4.63 6.11
C SER A 117 -5.03 5.09 7.51
N SER A 118 -6.01 5.33 8.37
CA SER A 118 -5.82 5.65 9.79
C SER A 118 -5.17 4.48 10.54
N LEU A 119 -5.51 3.23 10.19
CA LEU A 119 -4.89 2.04 10.77
C LEU A 119 -3.39 1.96 10.49
N VAL A 120 -2.99 2.18 9.23
CA VAL A 120 -1.57 2.16 8.84
C VAL A 120 -0.82 3.34 9.46
N SER A 121 -1.41 4.54 9.42
CA SER A 121 -0.82 5.73 10.04
C SER A 121 -0.59 5.53 11.55
N SER A 122 -1.60 5.03 12.26
CA SER A 122 -1.51 4.76 13.70
C SER A 122 -0.49 3.67 14.03
N LEU A 123 -0.42 2.62 13.22
CA LEU A 123 0.61 1.58 13.33
C LEU A 123 2.00 2.19 13.19
N LEU A 124 2.27 2.98 12.13
CA LEU A 124 3.58 3.60 11.90
C LEU A 124 3.95 4.56 13.03
N GLN A 125 3.01 5.38 13.49
CA GLN A 125 3.23 6.29 14.63
C GLN A 125 3.56 5.53 15.91
N SER A 126 2.84 4.46 16.21
CA SER A 126 3.09 3.66 17.41
C SER A 126 4.44 2.95 17.37
N VAL A 127 4.84 2.39 16.22
CA VAL A 127 6.18 1.80 16.04
C VAL A 127 7.28 2.86 16.20
N LEU A 128 7.10 4.05 15.61
CA LEU A 128 8.03 5.17 15.78
C LEU A 128 8.15 5.59 17.24
N GLN A 129 7.06 5.62 18.00
CA GLN A 129 7.09 5.93 19.43
C GLN A 129 7.88 4.90 20.23
N LEU A 130 7.67 3.60 19.97
CA LEU A 130 8.44 2.53 20.62
C LEU A 130 9.94 2.64 20.31
N TYR A 131 10.29 2.95 19.06
CA TYR A 131 11.67 3.20 18.66
C TYR A 131 12.27 4.41 19.39
N LYS A 132 11.54 5.54 19.48
CA LYS A 132 11.98 6.74 20.20
C LYS A 132 12.19 6.51 21.70
N LEU A 133 11.54 5.51 22.29
CA LEU A 133 11.75 5.07 23.67
C LEU A 133 12.95 4.12 23.84
N ASN A 134 13.73 3.90 22.78
CA ASN A 134 14.87 2.96 22.74
C ASN A 134 14.50 1.52 23.13
N LEU A 135 13.28 1.08 22.79
CA LEU A 135 12.93 -0.34 22.88
C LEU A 135 13.71 -1.14 21.84
N SER A 136 13.94 -2.42 22.11
CA SER A 136 14.66 -3.28 21.17
C SER A 136 13.90 -3.41 19.85
N ALA A 137 14.64 -3.71 18.78
CA ALA A 137 14.04 -4.00 17.48
C ALA A 137 13.03 -5.16 17.57
N ASP A 138 13.33 -6.19 18.38
CA ASP A 138 12.42 -7.33 18.60
C ASP A 138 11.06 -6.89 19.17
N PHE A 139 11.05 -5.96 20.13
CA PHE A 139 9.80 -5.40 20.66
C PHE A 139 9.05 -4.56 19.62
N CYS A 140 9.77 -3.80 18.78
CA CYS A 140 9.14 -3.02 17.72
C CYS A 140 8.49 -3.93 16.65
N ILE A 141 9.15 -5.04 16.29
CA ILE A 141 8.61 -6.03 15.35
C ILE A 141 7.43 -6.78 15.96
N MET A 142 7.52 -7.20 17.22
CA MET A 142 6.39 -7.84 17.91
C MET A 142 5.15 -6.94 17.93
N HIS A 143 5.33 -5.65 18.25
CA HIS A 143 4.23 -4.69 18.22
C HIS A 143 3.67 -4.47 16.81
N LEU A 144 4.54 -4.38 15.80
CA LEU A 144 4.14 -4.29 14.39
C LEU A 144 3.26 -5.49 13.99
N GLU A 145 3.67 -6.71 14.35
CA GLU A 145 2.92 -7.95 14.10
C GLU A 145 1.56 -7.93 14.80
N ASP A 146 1.50 -7.53 16.08
CA ASP A 146 0.24 -7.41 16.83
C ASP A 146 -0.73 -6.41 16.19
N ARG A 147 -0.23 -5.32 15.57
CA ARG A 147 -1.07 -4.34 14.86
C ARG A 147 -1.52 -4.83 13.49
N LEU A 148 -0.69 -5.57 12.76
CA LEU A 148 -1.10 -6.25 11.54
C LEU A 148 -2.17 -7.31 11.81
N GLN A 149 -2.03 -8.06 12.91
CA GLN A 149 -3.03 -9.04 13.32
C GLN A 149 -4.37 -8.39 13.71
N GLU A 150 -4.35 -7.22 14.35
CA GLU A 150 -5.57 -6.45 14.60
C GLU A 150 -6.30 -6.08 13.30
N MET A 151 -5.57 -5.60 12.29
CA MET A 151 -6.15 -5.28 10.98
C MET A 151 -6.79 -6.51 10.31
N TYR A 152 -6.14 -7.67 10.41
CA TYR A 152 -6.71 -8.94 9.92
C TYR A 152 -7.98 -9.36 10.69
N HIS A 153 -8.03 -9.16 12.01
CA HIS A 153 -9.25 -9.43 12.77
C HIS A 153 -10.39 -8.47 12.40
N LYS A 154 -10.08 -7.19 12.13
CA LYS A 154 -11.06 -6.21 11.61
C LYS A 154 -11.57 -6.61 10.23
N SER A 155 -10.72 -7.08 9.31
CA SER A 155 -11.15 -7.57 7.99
C SER A 155 -12.03 -8.83 8.10
N THR A 156 -11.75 -9.70 9.08
CA THR A 156 -12.59 -10.87 9.38
C THR A 156 -13.96 -10.46 9.91
N MET A 157 -14.03 -9.44 10.76
CA MET A 157 -15.30 -8.88 11.24
C MET A 157 -16.10 -8.27 10.09
N LEU A 158 -15.43 -7.50 9.21
CA LEU A 158 -16.03 -6.92 8.01
C LEU A 158 -16.61 -8.02 7.09
N SER A 159 -15.85 -9.06 6.77
CA SER A 159 -16.33 -10.13 5.88
C SER A 159 -17.54 -10.85 6.45
N LYS A 160 -17.53 -11.18 7.75
CA LYS A 160 -18.67 -11.78 8.45
C LYS A 160 -19.91 -10.90 8.40
N TYR A 161 -19.74 -9.59 8.57
CA TYR A 161 -20.85 -8.63 8.51
C TYR A 161 -21.44 -8.53 7.09
N LEU A 162 -20.60 -8.53 6.05
CA LEU A 162 -21.03 -8.47 4.65
C LEU A 162 -21.72 -9.76 4.18
N ARG A 163 -21.52 -10.88 4.88
CA ARG A 163 -22.12 -12.16 4.49
C ARG A 163 -23.65 -12.07 4.53
N GLY A 164 -24.28 -12.27 3.37
CA GLY A 164 -25.74 -12.22 3.23
C GLY A 164 -26.31 -10.81 3.08
N GLN A 165 -25.47 -9.77 3.06
CA GLN A 165 -25.89 -8.41 2.75
C GLN A 165 -25.83 -8.18 1.25
N THR A 166 -26.85 -7.51 0.70
CA THR A 166 -26.88 -7.11 -0.73
C THR A 166 -26.34 -5.71 -0.95
N ARG A 167 -26.40 -4.84 0.05
CA ARG A 167 -25.86 -3.48 0.08
C ARG A 167 -25.51 -3.08 1.50
N VAL A 168 -24.42 -2.35 1.69
CA VAL A 168 -24.00 -1.85 2.99
C VAL A 168 -23.61 -0.38 2.89
N HIS A 169 -24.04 0.42 3.85
CA HIS A 169 -23.69 1.83 3.91
C HIS A 169 -22.43 2.05 4.75
N VAL A 170 -21.44 2.78 4.24
CA VAL A 170 -20.14 2.99 4.90
C VAL A 170 -20.28 3.58 6.31
N LYS A 171 -21.26 4.47 6.54
CA LYS A 171 -21.55 5.01 7.88
C LYS A 171 -21.95 3.93 8.90
N GLU A 172 -22.65 2.89 8.47
CA GLU A 172 -23.08 1.80 9.35
C GLU A 172 -21.89 0.93 9.78
N LEU A 173 -20.94 0.70 8.86
CA LEU A 173 -19.67 0.03 9.18
C LEU A 173 -18.87 0.80 10.24
N GLY A 174 -18.84 2.13 10.15
CA GLY A 174 -18.18 2.97 11.15
C GLY A 174 -18.78 2.85 12.54
N VAL A 175 -20.11 2.86 12.64
CA VAL A 175 -20.81 2.78 13.94
C VAL A 175 -20.74 1.37 14.54
N LEU A 176 -20.92 0.33 13.73
CA LEU A 176 -21.02 -1.05 14.23
C LEU A 176 -19.66 -1.73 14.42
N LEU A 177 -18.72 -1.51 13.49
CA LEU A 177 -17.45 -2.24 13.46
C LEU A 177 -16.25 -1.37 13.87
N GLY A 178 -16.46 -0.06 14.09
CA GLY A 178 -15.38 0.88 14.39
C GLY A 178 -14.39 0.98 13.24
N ILE A 179 -14.88 0.98 12.00
CA ILE A 179 -14.07 1.08 10.77
C ILE A 179 -14.27 2.46 10.15
N GLU A 180 -13.18 3.22 10.03
CA GLU A 180 -13.22 4.50 9.35
C GLU A 180 -13.31 4.33 7.82
N SER A 181 -13.89 5.31 7.13
CA SER A 181 -14.14 5.21 5.69
C SER A 181 -12.86 5.14 4.84
N ASN A 182 -11.77 5.73 5.32
CA ASN A 182 -10.46 5.68 4.68
C ASN A 182 -9.73 4.34 4.89
N ASP A 183 -10.10 3.56 5.91
CA ASP A 183 -9.58 2.22 6.14
C ASP A 183 -10.32 1.14 5.34
N LEU A 184 -11.52 1.46 4.84
CA LEU A 184 -12.37 0.50 4.15
C LEU A 184 -11.70 -0.14 2.93
N PRO A 185 -10.99 0.58 2.03
CA PRO A 185 -10.30 -0.06 0.90
C PRO A 185 -9.28 -1.09 1.37
N LEU A 186 -8.46 -0.76 2.38
CA LEU A 186 -7.45 -1.67 2.93
C LEU A 186 -8.11 -2.91 3.53
N LEU A 187 -9.11 -2.74 4.40
CA LEU A 187 -9.78 -3.85 5.05
C LEU A 187 -10.58 -4.71 4.06
N ALA A 188 -11.18 -4.12 3.03
CA ALA A 188 -11.86 -4.84 1.97
C ALA A 188 -10.89 -5.67 1.13
N SER A 189 -9.71 -5.12 0.81
CA SER A 189 -8.63 -5.86 0.13
C SER A 189 -8.11 -7.02 0.97
N ILE A 190 -7.88 -6.84 2.27
CA ILE A 190 -7.50 -7.96 3.15
C ILE A 190 -8.64 -8.98 3.20
N ALA A 191 -9.88 -8.52 3.37
CA ALA A 191 -11.05 -9.38 3.47
C ALA A 191 -11.28 -10.23 2.23
N SER A 192 -11.05 -9.69 1.03
CA SER A 192 -11.23 -10.42 -0.22
C SER A 192 -10.25 -11.58 -0.38
N THR A 193 -9.04 -11.51 0.20
CA THR A 193 -8.05 -12.61 0.14
C THR A 193 -8.51 -13.88 0.86
N HIS A 194 -9.22 -13.75 1.99
CA HIS A 194 -9.72 -14.88 2.78
C HIS A 194 -11.23 -15.09 2.64
N SER A 195 -11.93 -14.19 1.95
CA SER A 195 -13.38 -14.22 1.75
C SER A 195 -13.75 -13.59 0.39
N PRO A 196 -13.59 -14.34 -0.72
CA PRO A 196 -13.70 -13.81 -2.09
C PRO A 196 -15.03 -13.11 -2.44
N TYR A 197 -16.14 -13.49 -1.80
CA TYR A 197 -17.44 -12.82 -1.98
C TYR A 197 -17.41 -11.34 -1.58
N VAL A 198 -16.47 -10.92 -0.74
CA VAL A 198 -16.31 -9.50 -0.36
C VAL A 198 -15.93 -8.66 -1.57
N ALA A 199 -15.08 -9.18 -2.47
CA ALA A 199 -14.75 -8.49 -3.71
C ALA A 199 -16.01 -8.24 -4.55
N GLN A 200 -16.92 -9.21 -4.66
CA GLN A 200 -18.15 -9.07 -5.45
C GLN A 200 -19.13 -8.02 -4.89
N ILE A 201 -19.05 -7.73 -3.59
CA ILE A 201 -19.96 -6.79 -2.89
C ILE A 201 -19.40 -5.37 -2.89
N LEU A 202 -18.08 -5.21 -2.76
CA LEU A 202 -17.43 -3.92 -2.53
C LEU A 202 -16.50 -3.44 -3.66
N LEU A 203 -16.09 -4.32 -4.58
CA LEU A 203 -15.20 -4.02 -5.71
C LEU A 203 -15.95 -4.26 -7.04
#